data_AF-A0A952XAR4-F1
#
_entry.id   AF-A0A952XAR4-F1
#
_cell.length_a   1.000
_cell.length_b   1.000
_cell.length_c   1.000
_cell.angle_alpha   90.00
_cell.angle_beta   90.00
_cell.angle_gamma   90.00
#
_symmetry.space_group_name_H-M   'P 1'
#
loop_
_entity.id
_entity.type
_entity.pdbx_description
1 polymer ?
#
loop_
_entity_poly.entity_id
_entity_poly.type
_entity_poly.pdbx_seq_one_letter_code
_entity_poly.pdbx_strand_id
1 'polypeptide(L)'
;MDKNRKGAAVELVARETLHRDGKKIAPGESFGASRAEAEDLVGRRIAAWPEDGAAPVLEAAPLDDAAREAAIRAALRAAASESVDNEAFTPDGRPSIYWLAHRLGFPVPVAERDAALEALFDDAPEDDLFTRFADEEPQESAPHDFGDPLLNAIRDLAPGEVGNWTRDGRPSATVLSEILKRNVAAEERDAAWARFQYLQKDLAAK
;
A
#
# COMPACT_ATOMS: atom_id res chain seq x y z
N MET A 1 24.45 37.93 10.08
CA MET A 1 23.75 38.03 8.77
C MET A 1 24.28 36.88 7.93
N ASP A 2 23.77 35.68 8.19
CA ASP A 2 24.32 34.44 7.68
C ASP A 2 23.65 34.06 6.36
N LYS A 3 24.29 34.47 5.26
CA LYS A 3 23.77 34.35 3.88
C LYS A 3 24.02 32.98 3.22
N ASN A 4 24.18 31.89 3.97
CA ASN A 4 24.64 30.63 3.38
C ASN A 4 23.95 29.34 3.89
N ARG A 5 22.65 29.38 4.18
CA ARG A 5 21.83 28.16 4.09
C ARG A 5 21.21 28.08 2.69
N LYS A 6 22.01 27.73 1.69
CA LYS A 6 21.46 27.09 0.48
C LYS A 6 20.87 25.76 0.97
N GLY A 7 19.56 25.72 1.21
CA GLY A 7 18.88 24.48 1.52
C GLY A 7 19.26 23.45 0.45
N ALA A 8 19.72 22.27 0.87
CA ALA A 8 20.12 21.22 -0.05
C ALA A 8 19.01 21.02 -1.08
N ALA A 9 19.35 21.22 -2.37
CA ALA A 9 18.40 21.02 -3.45
C ALA A 9 18.15 19.50 -3.56
N VAL A 10 16.89 19.11 -3.43
CA VAL A 10 16.45 17.72 -3.56
C VAL A 10 16.06 17.49 -5.01
N GLU A 11 16.52 16.39 -5.58
CA GLU A 11 16.22 16.01 -6.96
C GLU A 11 14.83 15.35 -7.04
N LEU A 12 14.04 15.77 -8.01
CA LEU A 12 12.68 15.31 -8.29
C LEU A 12 12.52 15.03 -9.77
N VAL A 13 11.60 14.15 -10.12
CA VAL A 13 11.19 13.88 -11.50
C VAL A 13 9.82 14.49 -11.73
N ALA A 14 9.68 15.34 -12.74
CA ALA A 14 8.38 15.95 -13.05
C ALA A 14 7.39 14.90 -13.57
N ARG A 15 6.15 14.86 -13.07
CA ARG A 15 5.08 14.03 -13.65
C ARG A 15 4.31 14.76 -14.74
N GLU A 16 4.24 16.08 -14.64
CA GLU A 16 3.59 16.95 -15.61
C GLU A 16 4.56 18.03 -16.11
N THR A 17 4.16 18.78 -17.13
CA THR A 17 4.97 19.88 -17.64
C THR A 17 5.00 21.02 -16.62
N LEU A 18 6.20 21.34 -16.12
CA LEU A 18 6.41 22.42 -15.16
C LEU A 18 7.09 23.62 -15.83
N HIS A 19 6.70 24.83 -15.43
CA HIS A 19 7.39 26.06 -15.80
C HIS A 19 8.07 26.62 -14.55
N ARG A 20 9.41 26.59 -14.53
CA ARG A 20 10.22 26.97 -13.38
C ARG A 20 11.40 27.80 -13.84
N ASP A 21 11.62 28.96 -13.21
CA ASP A 21 12.75 29.86 -13.52
C ASP A 21 12.87 30.23 -15.01
N GLY A 22 11.73 30.33 -15.70
CA GLY A 22 11.67 30.58 -17.15
C GLY A 22 12.04 29.37 -18.03
N LYS A 23 12.36 28.22 -17.43
CA LYS A 23 12.60 26.95 -18.12
C LYS A 23 11.36 26.06 -18.05
N LYS A 24 11.05 25.41 -19.17
CA LYS A 24 10.05 24.34 -19.24
C LYS A 24 10.74 23.02 -18.88
N ILE A 25 10.21 22.31 -17.89
CA ILE A 25 10.65 20.98 -17.46
C ILE A 25 9.60 19.99 -17.96
N ALA A 26 10.01 19.02 -18.77
CA ALA A 26 9.11 18.04 -19.34
C ALA A 26 8.75 16.94 -18.32
N PRO A 27 7.61 16.25 -18.49
CA PRO A 27 7.35 15.01 -17.76
C PRO A 27 8.50 14.01 -17.92
N GLY A 28 8.97 13.44 -16.82
CA GLY A 28 10.13 12.55 -16.75
C GLY A 28 11.49 13.26 -16.62
N GLU A 29 11.56 14.59 -16.70
CA GLU A 29 12.81 15.33 -16.54
C GLU A 29 13.11 15.59 -15.04
N SER A 30 14.35 15.34 -14.64
CA SER A 30 14.83 15.61 -13.28
C SER A 30 15.10 17.08 -13.04
N PHE A 31 14.75 17.59 -11.86
CA PHE A 31 15.04 18.96 -11.44
C PHE A 31 15.28 19.07 -9.94
N GLY A 32 16.03 20.09 -9.53
CA GLY A 32 16.28 20.40 -8.12
C GLY A 32 15.21 21.32 -7.54
N ALA A 33 14.67 20.97 -6.38
CA ALA A 33 13.74 21.78 -5.60
C ALA A 33 14.21 21.93 -4.14
N SER A 34 13.76 22.98 -3.45
CA SER A 34 13.99 23.05 -2.00
C SER A 34 13.16 21.98 -1.27
N ARG A 35 13.56 21.56 -0.06
CA ARG A 35 12.84 20.52 0.70
C ARG A 35 11.33 20.78 0.86
N ALA A 36 10.97 21.97 1.32
CA ALA A 36 9.56 22.34 1.53
C ALA A 36 8.76 22.35 0.21
N GLU A 37 9.43 22.73 -0.87
CA GLU A 37 8.84 22.74 -2.21
C GLU A 37 8.72 21.33 -2.79
N ALA A 38 9.69 20.45 -2.51
CA ALA A 38 9.64 19.06 -2.93
C ALA A 38 8.50 18.30 -2.26
N GLU A 39 8.31 18.52 -0.96
CA GLU A 39 7.18 17.98 -0.20
C GLU A 39 5.83 18.49 -0.77
N ASP A 40 5.72 19.78 -1.12
CA ASP A 40 4.51 20.32 -1.78
C ASP A 40 4.26 19.72 -3.16
N LEU A 41 5.29 19.66 -4.02
CA LEU A 41 5.16 19.19 -5.41
C LEU A 41 4.85 17.69 -5.48
N VAL A 42 5.44 16.90 -4.58
CA VAL A 42 5.14 15.47 -4.46
C VAL A 42 3.75 15.26 -3.84
N GLY A 43 3.43 15.96 -2.75
CA GLY A 43 2.10 15.88 -2.12
C GLY A 43 0.95 16.26 -3.07
N ARG A 44 1.22 17.15 -4.04
CA ARG A 44 0.27 17.54 -5.09
C ARG A 44 0.30 16.64 -6.32
N ARG A 45 1.14 15.60 -6.33
CA ARG A 45 1.35 14.64 -7.43
C ARG A 45 1.86 15.26 -8.73
N ILE A 46 2.47 16.43 -8.66
CA ILE A 46 3.03 17.18 -9.82
C ILE A 46 4.45 16.69 -10.13
N ALA A 47 5.16 16.20 -9.12
CA ALA A 47 6.47 15.58 -9.22
C ALA A 47 6.50 14.26 -8.45
N ALA A 48 7.49 13.43 -8.72
CA ALA A 48 7.78 12.19 -8.00
C ALA A 48 9.24 12.19 -7.55
N TRP A 49 9.54 11.38 -6.54
CA TRP A 49 10.93 11.06 -6.23
C TRP A 49 11.57 10.28 -7.40
N PRO A 50 12.89 10.43 -7.65
CA PRO A 50 13.57 9.67 -8.69
C PRO A 50 13.40 8.17 -8.48
N GLU A 51 13.31 7.40 -9.57
CA GLU A 51 13.39 5.93 -9.47
C GLU A 51 14.82 5.51 -9.08
N ASP A 52 14.88 4.46 -8.27
CA ASP A 52 16.01 3.96 -7.47
C ASP A 52 17.40 4.09 -8.14
N GLY A 53 18.38 4.64 -7.40
CA GLY A 53 19.79 4.61 -7.80
C GLY A 53 20.74 5.39 -6.89
N ALA A 54 20.31 6.50 -6.30
CA ALA A 54 21.12 7.27 -5.35
C ALA A 54 20.26 7.74 -4.19
N ALA A 55 20.50 7.17 -3.00
CA ALA A 55 19.86 7.66 -1.77
C ALA A 55 19.98 9.19 -1.70
N PRO A 56 18.91 9.91 -1.31
CA PRO A 56 18.94 11.37 -1.27
C PRO A 56 20.09 11.81 -0.38
N VAL A 57 20.87 12.81 -0.81
CA VAL A 57 21.99 13.34 -0.04
C VAL A 57 21.44 14.17 1.12
N LEU A 58 21.02 13.48 2.18
CA LEU A 58 20.67 14.04 3.47
C LEU A 58 21.90 13.97 4.38
N GLU A 59 22.13 14.99 5.20
CA GLU A 59 23.13 14.89 6.27
C GLU A 59 22.70 13.77 7.22
N ALA A 60 23.56 12.76 7.39
CA ALA A 60 23.30 11.68 8.33
C ALA A 60 23.23 12.26 9.75
N ALA A 61 22.10 12.04 10.44
CA ALA A 61 22.04 12.23 11.88
C ALA A 61 23.07 11.30 12.55
N PRO A 62 23.73 11.71 13.64
CA PRO A 62 24.65 10.85 14.39
C PRO A 62 23.84 9.83 15.20
N LEU A 63 23.27 8.84 14.52
CA LEU A 63 22.73 7.63 15.12
C LEU A 63 23.85 6.57 15.09
N ASP A 64 23.95 5.78 16.16
CA ASP A 64 24.75 4.56 16.11
C ASP A 64 24.07 3.54 15.17
N ASP A 65 24.86 2.57 14.69
CA ASP A 65 24.41 1.63 13.67
C ASP A 65 23.18 0.82 14.13
N ALA A 66 23.09 0.49 15.43
CA ALA A 66 21.97 -0.25 16.00
C ALA A 66 20.69 0.60 16.06
N ALA A 67 20.76 1.86 16.48
CA ALA A 67 19.63 2.77 16.49
C ALA A 67 19.15 3.10 15.08
N ARG A 68 20.09 3.20 14.12
CA ARG A 68 19.77 3.39 12.70
C ARG A 68 18.99 2.22 12.14
N GLU A 69 19.46 0.99 12.37
CA GLU A 69 18.78 -0.22 11.92
C GLU A 69 17.39 -0.37 12.55
N ALA A 70 17.27 -0.13 13.87
CA ALA A 70 15.99 -0.17 14.56
C ALA A 70 14.99 0.87 14.02
N ALA A 71 15.47 2.07 13.67
CA ALA A 71 14.63 3.12 13.08
C ALA A 71 14.14 2.73 11.68
N ILE A 72 15.01 2.13 10.85
CA ILE A 72 14.62 1.61 9.52
C ILE A 72 13.54 0.53 9.68
N ARG A 73 13.74 -0.47 10.56
CA ARG A 73 12.74 -1.52 10.79
C ARG A 73 11.40 -0.97 11.31
N ALA A 74 11.44 -0.01 12.22
CA ALA A 74 10.23 0.64 12.73
C ALA A 74 9.47 1.39 11.62
N ALA A 75 10.18 2.09 10.73
CA ALA A 75 9.57 2.75 9.58
C ALA A 75 8.96 1.76 8.58
N LEU A 76 9.62 0.63 8.33
CA LEU A 76 9.09 -0.44 7.47
C LEU A 76 7.81 -1.06 8.05
N ARG A 77 7.77 -1.33 9.36
CA ARG A 77 6.56 -1.85 10.03
C ARG A 77 5.41 -0.85 9.99
N ALA A 78 5.68 0.44 10.17
CA ALA A 78 4.69 1.49 10.02
C ALA A 78 4.17 1.55 8.58
N ALA A 79 5.05 1.40 7.58
CA ALA A 79 4.66 1.38 6.18
C ALA A 79 3.73 0.20 5.82
N ALA A 80 3.89 -0.94 6.47
CA ALA A 80 3.03 -2.11 6.27
C ALA A 80 1.66 -1.98 6.95
N SER A 81 1.56 -1.21 8.03
CA SER A 81 0.33 -1.07 8.85
C SER A 81 -0.49 0.17 8.53
N GLU A 82 0.15 1.26 8.08
CA GLU A 82 -0.54 2.48 7.66
C GLU A 82 -0.97 2.32 6.20
N SER A 83 -2.15 2.83 5.81
CA SER A 83 -2.49 2.96 4.39
C SER A 83 -1.65 4.08 3.78
N VAL A 84 -0.35 3.80 3.60
CA VAL A 84 0.57 4.76 3.02
C VAL A 84 0.25 4.92 1.55
N ASP A 85 0.36 6.14 1.04
CA ASP A 85 0.22 6.42 -0.38
C ASP A 85 1.14 5.51 -1.21
N ASN A 86 0.74 5.19 -2.45
CA ASN A 86 1.50 4.35 -3.40
C ASN A 86 2.94 4.83 -3.64
N GLU A 87 3.30 6.04 -3.21
CA GLU A 87 4.63 6.65 -3.32
C GLU A 87 5.61 6.16 -2.24
N ALA A 88 5.12 5.47 -1.20
CA ALA A 88 5.94 4.78 -0.22
C ALA A 88 6.55 3.49 -0.76
N PHE A 89 6.04 2.99 -1.88
CA PHE A 89 6.46 1.72 -2.47
C PHE A 89 6.97 1.91 -3.90
N THR A 90 7.98 1.12 -4.25
CA THR A 90 8.46 0.89 -5.60
C THR A 90 7.44 0.07 -6.39
N PRO A 91 7.53 0.03 -7.74
CA PRO A 91 6.67 -0.81 -8.57
C PRO A 91 6.71 -2.30 -8.18
N ASP A 92 7.82 -2.77 -7.64
CA ASP A 92 8.01 -4.15 -7.16
C ASP A 92 7.42 -4.38 -5.75
N GLY A 93 6.68 -3.42 -5.19
CA GLY A 93 6.05 -3.52 -3.88
C GLY A 93 7.02 -3.37 -2.70
N ARG A 94 8.27 -2.95 -2.94
CA ARG A 94 9.26 -2.69 -1.87
C ARG A 94 9.19 -1.24 -1.40
N PRO A 95 9.43 -0.93 -0.12
CA PRO A 95 9.50 0.45 0.33
C PRO A 95 10.56 1.29 -0.40
N SER A 96 10.22 2.52 -0.78
CA SER A 96 11.12 3.44 -1.48
C SER A 96 12.22 3.94 -0.54
N ILE A 97 13.49 3.92 -0.99
CA ILE A 97 14.61 4.49 -0.21
C ILE A 97 14.45 5.99 0.01
N TYR A 98 13.79 6.69 -0.91
CA TYR A 98 13.49 8.11 -0.77
C TYR A 98 12.45 8.31 0.32
N TRP A 99 11.34 7.56 0.30
CA TRP A 99 10.33 7.63 1.35
C TRP A 99 10.92 7.35 2.73
N LEU A 100 11.74 6.29 2.85
CA LEU A 100 12.43 5.95 4.09
C LEU A 100 13.35 7.08 4.55
N ALA A 101 14.19 7.59 3.65
CA ALA A 101 15.11 8.67 3.99
C ALA A 101 14.39 9.96 4.40
N HIS A 102 13.24 10.25 3.79
CA HIS A 102 12.39 11.38 4.15
C HIS A 102 11.73 11.21 5.52
N ARG A 103 11.21 10.02 5.82
CA ARG A 103 10.57 9.74 7.12
C ARG A 103 11.58 9.70 8.27
N LEU A 104 12.78 9.18 8.00
CA LEU A 104 13.82 8.99 9.00
C LEU A 104 14.74 10.21 9.14
N GLY A 105 14.78 11.09 8.14
CA GLY A 105 15.61 12.28 8.13
C GLY A 105 17.10 12.03 7.84
N PHE A 106 17.47 10.83 7.39
CA PHE A 106 18.84 10.45 7.03
C PHE A 106 18.83 9.49 5.83
N PRO A 107 19.92 9.37 5.05
CA PRO A 107 19.93 8.52 3.87
C PRO A 107 19.89 7.03 4.25
N VAL A 108 19.05 6.27 3.56
CA VAL A 108 18.97 4.81 3.70
C VAL A 108 19.48 4.16 2.41
N PRO A 109 20.68 3.55 2.41
CA PRO A 109 21.17 2.74 1.31
C PRO A 109 20.25 1.56 1.00
N VAL A 110 20.20 1.16 -0.27
CA VAL A 110 19.45 -0.02 -0.74
C VAL A 110 19.81 -1.27 0.07
N ALA A 111 21.09 -1.49 0.36
CA ALA A 111 21.55 -2.63 1.14
C ALA A 111 21.02 -2.63 2.58
N GLU A 112 20.94 -1.46 3.23
CA GLU A 112 20.40 -1.35 4.59
C GLU A 112 18.88 -1.55 4.61
N ARG A 113 18.16 -1.00 3.61
CA ARG A 113 16.73 -1.26 3.44
C ARG A 113 16.46 -2.75 3.28
N ASP A 114 17.16 -3.39 2.33
CA ASP A 114 16.90 -4.79 1.97
C ASP A 114 17.27 -5.72 3.12
N ALA A 115 18.39 -5.47 3.82
CA ALA A 115 18.75 -6.22 5.03
C ALA A 115 17.72 -6.03 6.16
N ALA A 116 17.22 -4.81 6.38
CA ALA A 116 16.18 -4.55 7.38
C ALA A 116 14.82 -5.18 7.00
N LEU A 117 14.53 -5.28 5.71
CA LEU A 117 13.34 -5.91 5.19
C LEU A 117 13.41 -7.44 5.33
N GLU A 118 14.54 -8.04 4.98
CA GLU A 118 14.83 -9.47 5.17
C GLU A 118 14.76 -9.86 6.66
N ALA A 119 15.39 -9.05 7.52
CA ALA A 119 15.31 -9.23 8.97
C ALA A 119 13.87 -9.13 9.51
N LEU A 120 12.97 -8.36 8.88
CA LEU A 120 11.58 -8.30 9.29
C LEU A 120 10.82 -9.62 9.03
N PHE A 121 11.27 -10.39 8.02
CA PHE A 121 10.72 -11.70 7.69
C PHE A 121 11.38 -12.83 8.48
N ASP A 122 12.68 -12.73 8.80
CA ASP A 122 13.41 -13.72 9.61
C ASP A 122 13.13 -13.61 11.12
N ASP A 123 12.81 -12.41 11.62
CA ASP A 123 12.46 -12.15 13.03
C ASP A 123 10.96 -12.42 13.29
N ALA A 124 10.24 -12.96 12.31
CA ALA A 124 8.98 -13.65 12.55
C ALA A 124 9.33 -15.01 13.17
N PRO A 125 8.99 -15.28 14.45
CA PRO A 125 9.26 -16.58 15.03
C PRO A 125 8.63 -17.64 14.12
N GLU A 126 9.43 -18.58 13.61
CA GLU A 126 8.93 -19.70 12.80
C GLU A 126 7.84 -20.49 13.57
N ASP A 127 7.87 -20.38 14.90
CA ASP A 127 6.88 -20.94 15.83
C ASP A 127 5.59 -20.11 15.99
N ASP A 128 5.38 -19.01 15.27
CA ASP A 128 4.24 -18.10 15.51
C ASP A 128 3.40 -17.79 14.26
N LEU A 129 3.76 -18.33 13.10
CA LEU A 129 2.89 -18.29 11.91
C LEU A 129 1.89 -19.44 11.87
N PHE A 130 2.17 -20.55 12.56
CA PHE A 130 1.22 -21.67 12.75
C PHE A 130 0.53 -21.68 14.12
N THR A 131 1.09 -21.00 15.12
CA THR A 131 0.53 -20.98 16.48
C THR A 131 -0.35 -19.75 16.74
N ARG A 132 -0.17 -18.67 15.96
CA ARG A 132 -1.07 -17.50 16.01
C ARG A 132 -2.46 -17.77 15.41
N PHE A 133 -2.64 -18.88 14.71
CA PHE A 133 -3.95 -19.41 14.33
C PHE A 133 -4.46 -20.52 15.27
N ALA A 134 -3.68 -20.91 16.29
CA ALA A 134 -4.03 -22.00 17.20
C ALA A 134 -4.61 -21.53 18.55
N ASP A 135 -4.43 -20.25 18.90
CA ASP A 135 -4.96 -19.61 20.13
C ASP A 135 -5.75 -18.31 19.87
N GLU A 136 -6.04 -17.97 18.61
CA GLU A 136 -7.24 -17.17 18.35
C GLU A 136 -8.42 -18.06 18.69
N GLU A 137 -9.12 -17.74 19.78
CA GLU A 137 -10.48 -18.23 20.00
C GLU A 137 -11.19 -18.23 18.65
N PRO A 138 -11.83 -19.33 18.23
CA PRO A 138 -12.47 -19.41 16.93
C PRO A 138 -13.37 -18.19 16.82
N GLN A 139 -13.00 -17.22 15.97
CA GLN A 139 -13.85 -16.08 15.68
C GLN A 139 -15.21 -16.67 15.38
N GLU A 140 -16.18 -16.34 16.25
CA GLU A 140 -17.51 -16.88 16.27
C GLU A 140 -17.96 -17.16 14.84
N SER A 141 -17.95 -18.46 14.50
CA SER A 141 -18.57 -19.06 13.32
C SER A 141 -18.99 -18.04 12.26
N ALA A 142 -18.13 -17.83 11.25
CA ALA A 142 -18.54 -17.17 10.03
C ALA A 142 -19.94 -17.68 9.66
N PRO A 143 -20.96 -16.81 9.62
CA PRO A 143 -22.35 -17.24 9.53
C PRO A 143 -22.50 -18.04 8.23
N HIS A 144 -22.74 -19.35 8.37
CA HIS A 144 -22.84 -20.35 7.31
C HIS A 144 -21.80 -20.27 6.19
N ASP A 145 -20.80 -21.16 6.24
CA ASP A 145 -20.11 -21.58 5.03
C ASP A 145 -21.10 -22.37 4.15
N PHE A 146 -21.40 -21.84 2.96
CA PHE A 146 -22.29 -22.49 2.00
C PHE A 146 -21.61 -23.62 1.21
N GLY A 147 -20.31 -23.86 1.44
CA GLY A 147 -19.50 -24.84 0.69
C GLY A 147 -19.24 -24.45 -0.77
N ASP A 148 -19.77 -23.31 -1.21
CA ASP A 148 -19.60 -22.75 -2.54
C ASP A 148 -18.91 -21.38 -2.41
N PRO A 149 -17.68 -21.22 -2.95
CA PRO A 149 -16.93 -19.98 -2.82
C PRO A 149 -17.65 -18.79 -3.45
N LEU A 150 -18.52 -19.01 -4.45
CA LEU A 150 -19.33 -17.95 -5.04
C LEU A 150 -20.47 -17.49 -4.12
N LEU A 151 -21.08 -18.40 -3.36
CA LEU A 151 -22.10 -18.05 -2.36
C LEU A 151 -21.49 -17.34 -1.16
N ASN A 152 -20.31 -17.77 -0.73
CA ASN A 152 -19.55 -17.10 0.33
C ASN A 152 -19.12 -15.69 -0.11
N ALA A 153 -18.62 -15.54 -1.34
CA ALA A 153 -18.28 -14.23 -1.88
C ALA A 153 -19.51 -13.30 -1.92
N ILE A 154 -20.69 -13.80 -2.32
CA ILE A 154 -21.95 -13.04 -2.30
C ILE A 154 -22.36 -12.63 -0.88
N ARG A 155 -22.20 -13.53 0.11
CA ARG A 155 -22.48 -13.25 1.53
C ARG A 155 -21.59 -12.12 2.06
N ASP A 156 -20.32 -12.14 1.70
CA ASP A 156 -19.30 -11.23 2.21
C ASP A 156 -19.35 -9.85 1.57
N LEU A 157 -20.18 -9.65 0.53
CA LEU A 157 -20.43 -8.32 -0.04
C LEU A 157 -21.16 -7.43 0.95
N ALA A 158 -20.56 -6.28 1.27
CA ALA A 158 -21.18 -5.27 2.11
C ALA A 158 -22.44 -4.69 1.41
N PRO A 159 -23.64 -4.76 2.01
CA PRO A 159 -24.90 -4.33 1.39
C PRO A 159 -25.00 -2.80 1.18
N GLY A 160 -24.12 -2.01 1.82
CA GLY A 160 -24.09 -0.55 1.69
C GLY A 160 -23.13 -0.01 0.62
N GLU A 161 -22.36 -0.88 -0.03
CA GLU A 161 -21.31 -0.46 -0.96
C GLU A 161 -21.82 -0.44 -2.41
N VAL A 162 -21.97 0.75 -2.98
CA VAL A 162 -22.64 0.99 -4.29
C VAL A 162 -21.94 0.27 -5.46
N GLY A 163 -20.65 -0.08 -5.33
CA GLY A 163 -19.91 -0.84 -6.34
C GLY A 163 -20.20 -2.34 -6.34
N ASN A 164 -20.65 -2.88 -5.21
CA ASN A 164 -20.85 -4.33 -5.00
C ASN A 164 -22.18 -4.82 -5.57
N TRP A 165 -23.12 -3.91 -5.80
CA TRP A 165 -24.49 -4.24 -6.19
C TRP A 165 -24.88 -3.52 -7.47
N THR A 166 -25.53 -4.26 -8.35
CA THR A 166 -26.20 -3.72 -9.53
C THR A 166 -27.45 -2.92 -9.11
N ARG A 167 -27.95 -2.06 -10.00
CA ARG A 167 -29.20 -1.30 -9.79
C ARG A 167 -30.41 -2.19 -9.51
N ASP A 168 -30.36 -3.45 -9.94
CA ASP A 168 -31.41 -4.44 -9.72
C ASP A 168 -31.29 -5.14 -8.35
N GLY A 169 -30.33 -4.73 -7.50
CA GLY A 169 -30.09 -5.34 -6.19
C GLY A 169 -29.37 -6.69 -6.24
N ARG A 170 -28.80 -7.06 -7.40
CA ARG A 170 -27.99 -8.28 -7.58
C ARG A 170 -26.50 -7.98 -7.37
N PRO A 171 -25.69 -8.94 -6.89
CA PRO A 171 -24.25 -8.73 -6.74
C PRO A 171 -23.57 -8.49 -8.09
N SER A 172 -22.53 -7.67 -8.11
CA SER A 172 -21.78 -7.32 -9.33
C SER A 172 -20.88 -8.49 -9.76
N ALA A 173 -21.03 -8.95 -11.01
CA ALA A 173 -20.20 -10.04 -11.55
C ALA A 173 -18.71 -9.65 -11.64
N THR A 174 -18.43 -8.36 -11.88
CA THR A 174 -17.07 -7.82 -11.88
C THR A 174 -16.43 -7.94 -10.51
N VAL A 175 -17.15 -7.53 -9.45
CA VAL A 175 -16.65 -7.58 -8.07
C VAL A 175 -16.45 -9.03 -7.62
N LEU A 176 -17.40 -9.92 -7.93
CA LEU A 176 -17.25 -11.35 -7.63
C LEU A 176 -16.05 -11.97 -8.35
N SER A 177 -15.74 -11.52 -9.58
CA SER A 177 -14.57 -11.99 -10.31
C SER A 177 -13.26 -11.52 -9.67
N GLU A 178 -13.23 -10.30 -9.13
CA GLU A 178 -12.07 -9.74 -8.42
C GLU A 178 -11.80 -10.42 -7.07
N ILE A 179 -12.87 -10.75 -6.34
CA ILE A 179 -12.82 -11.48 -5.07
C ILE A 179 -12.33 -12.92 -5.30
N LEU A 180 -12.90 -13.60 -6.30
CA LEU A 180 -12.61 -15.01 -6.57
C LEU A 180 -11.36 -15.23 -7.44
N LYS A 181 -10.72 -14.15 -7.91
CA LYS A 181 -9.56 -14.18 -8.83
C LYS A 181 -9.81 -15.06 -10.07
N ARG A 182 -11.07 -15.13 -10.52
CA ARG A 182 -11.49 -15.87 -11.72
C ARG A 182 -12.58 -15.12 -12.44
N ASN A 183 -12.75 -15.38 -13.72
CA ASN A 183 -13.88 -14.83 -14.47
C ASN A 183 -15.20 -15.48 -13.99
N VAL A 184 -16.16 -14.66 -13.57
CA VAL A 184 -17.51 -15.08 -13.19
C VAL A 184 -18.49 -14.58 -14.24
N ALA A 185 -19.12 -15.50 -14.96
CA ALA A 185 -20.11 -15.16 -15.96
C ALA A 185 -21.41 -14.63 -15.32
N ALA A 186 -22.16 -13.85 -16.09
CA ALA A 186 -23.44 -13.29 -15.66
C ALA A 186 -24.45 -14.40 -15.26
N GLU A 187 -24.50 -15.51 -16.02
CA GLU A 187 -25.37 -16.64 -15.70
C GLU A 187 -24.98 -17.33 -14.39
N GLU A 188 -23.67 -17.48 -14.15
CA GLU A 188 -23.14 -18.13 -12.96
C GLU A 188 -23.45 -17.33 -11.70
N ARG A 189 -23.24 -16.00 -11.76
CA ARG A 189 -23.66 -15.07 -10.71
C ARG A 189 -25.17 -15.15 -10.46
N ASP A 190 -26.00 -15.11 -11.50
CA ASP A 190 -27.46 -15.12 -11.32
C ASP A 190 -27.96 -16.43 -10.70
N ALA A 191 -27.37 -17.57 -11.09
CA ALA A 191 -27.67 -18.87 -10.50
C ALA A 191 -27.26 -18.94 -9.01
N ALA A 192 -26.08 -18.42 -8.68
CA ALA A 192 -25.62 -18.33 -7.29
C ALA A 192 -26.47 -17.38 -6.46
N TRP A 193 -26.88 -16.24 -7.00
CA TRP A 193 -27.77 -15.30 -6.31
C TRP A 193 -29.14 -15.90 -6.01
N ALA A 194 -29.73 -16.63 -6.97
CA ALA A 194 -30.99 -17.34 -6.75
C ALA A 194 -30.88 -18.39 -5.63
N ARG A 195 -29.76 -19.14 -5.60
CA ARG A 195 -29.46 -20.10 -4.53
C ARG A 195 -29.28 -19.41 -3.18
N PHE A 196 -28.53 -18.31 -3.14
CA PHE A 196 -28.31 -17.52 -1.93
C PHE A 196 -29.63 -17.01 -1.33
N GLN A 197 -30.52 -16.46 -2.17
CA GLN A 197 -31.84 -16.01 -1.72
C GLN A 197 -32.72 -17.15 -1.21
N TYR A 198 -32.66 -18.33 -1.83
CA TYR A 198 -33.38 -19.51 -1.36
C TYR A 198 -32.87 -19.96 0.01
N LEU A 199 -31.54 -20.02 0.18
CA LEU A 199 -30.91 -20.41 1.45
C LEU A 199 -31.19 -19.41 2.56
N GLN A 200 -31.18 -18.10 2.28
CA GLN A 200 -31.59 -17.10 3.26
C GLN A 200 -33.06 -17.24 3.68
N LYS A 201 -33.96 -17.58 2.75
CA LYS A 201 -35.37 -17.83 3.06
C LYS A 201 -35.57 -19.10 3.87
N ASP A 202 -34.84 -20.18 3.58
CA ASP A 202 -34.88 -21.42 4.37
C ASP A 202 -34.35 -21.18 5.79
N LEU A 203 -33.29 -20.39 5.93
CA LEU A 203 -32.75 -19.99 7.24
C LEU A 203 -33.75 -19.15 8.05
N ALA A 204 -34.42 -18.20 7.40
CA ALA A 204 -35.41 -17.34 8.05
C ALA A 204 -36.72 -18.07 8.39
N ALA A 205 -36.95 -19.26 7.84
CA ALA A 205 -38.13 -20.08 8.07
C ALA A 205 -37.93 -21.16 9.15
N LYS A 206 -36.70 -21.35 9.64
CA LYS A 206 -36.36 -22.24 10.77
C LYS A 206 -36.25 -21.45 12.07
#